data_AF-A0A8T5XEX9-F1
#
_entry.id   AF-A0A8T5XEX9-F1
#
_cell.length_a   1.000
_cell.length_b   1.000
_cell.length_c   1.000
_cell.angle_alpha   90.00
_cell.angle_beta   90.00
_cell.angle_gamma   90.00
#
_symmetry.space_group_name_H-M   'P 1'
#
loop_
_entity.id
_entity.type
_entity.pdbx_description
1 polymer ?
#
loop_
_entity_poly.entity_id
_entity_poly.type
_entity_poly.pdbx_seq_one_letter_code
_entity_poly.pdbx_strand_id
1 'polypeptide(L)'
;MYKKIILIVISIFLLNLTGCISSLDKEDKRLTEKINELEKTNKELQEKINNLETEKSEINEKLNFKEKESYTNNQNIEMLVKRAVEQKNIISSLNIEYYKNNIYPIYNVDNVSLERIIDFYILMPKDLSLKGKIDVISNKLSKERFSLPINLIKIEDKEGKKIAYINLMESKENQNVKDYKEFKGVTWKTLYFQGSLGASKTSTTLKESFLQREYKGEWIDGVKFLYNNEEINFEHVFDLKEIIYR
;
A
#
# COMPACT_ATOMS: atom_id res chain seq x y z
N MET A 1 -51.87 -86.04 -37.73
CA MET A 1 -51.98 -85.44 -36.38
C MET A 1 -50.75 -84.63 -35.96
N TYR A 2 -49.52 -85.10 -36.23
CA TYR A 2 -48.26 -84.42 -35.87
C TYR A 2 -48.11 -82.98 -36.39
N LYS A 3 -48.53 -82.66 -37.62
CA LYS A 3 -48.45 -81.29 -38.17
C LYS A 3 -49.25 -80.25 -37.36
N LYS A 4 -50.38 -80.63 -36.76
CA LYS A 4 -51.21 -79.72 -35.95
C LYS A 4 -50.58 -79.44 -34.58
N ILE A 5 -49.92 -80.45 -33.99
CA ILE A 5 -49.24 -80.32 -32.69
C ILE A 5 -47.99 -79.44 -32.83
N ILE A 6 -47.21 -79.62 -33.89
CA ILE A 6 -46.03 -78.78 -34.18
C ILE A 6 -46.43 -77.30 -34.36
N LEU A 7 -47.53 -77.02 -35.05
CA LEU A 7 -48.02 -75.65 -35.25
C LEU A 7 -48.43 -74.98 -33.93
N ILE A 8 -49.06 -75.71 -33.01
CA ILE A 8 -49.46 -75.19 -31.70
C ILE A 8 -48.23 -74.91 -30.82
N VAL A 9 -47.24 -75.80 -30.82
CA VAL A 9 -45.98 -75.59 -30.06
C VAL A 9 -45.21 -74.39 -30.60
N ILE A 10 -45.13 -74.22 -31.92
CA ILE A 10 -44.51 -73.05 -32.55
C ILE A 10 -45.28 -71.76 -32.20
N SER A 11 -46.62 -71.78 -32.24
CA SER A 11 -47.43 -70.62 -31.84
C SER A 11 -47.24 -70.24 -30.37
N ILE A 12 -47.16 -71.20 -29.46
CA ILE A 12 -46.89 -70.92 -28.04
C ILE A 12 -45.46 -70.37 -27.85
N PHE A 13 -44.48 -70.86 -28.60
CA PHE A 13 -43.11 -70.33 -28.56
C PHE A 13 -43.05 -68.89 -29.11
N LEU A 14 -43.76 -68.60 -30.20
CA LEU A 14 -43.86 -67.26 -30.79
C LEU A 14 -44.58 -66.27 -29.87
N LEU A 15 -45.63 -66.70 -29.16
CA LEU A 15 -46.35 -65.85 -28.18
C LEU A 15 -45.48 -65.51 -26.96
N ASN A 16 -44.65 -66.45 -26.50
CA ASN A 16 -43.69 -66.19 -25.42
C ASN A 16 -42.55 -65.25 -25.86
N LEU A 17 -42.08 -65.37 -27.11
CA LEU A 17 -41.08 -64.45 -27.69
C LEU A 17 -41.62 -63.00 -27.77
N THR A 18 -42.88 -62.81 -28.16
CA THR A 18 -43.48 -61.45 -28.21
C THR A 18 -43.63 -60.79 -26.84
N GLY A 19 -43.89 -61.58 -25.78
CA GLY A 19 -43.95 -61.09 -24.40
C GLY A 19 -42.59 -60.62 -23.88
N CYS A 20 -41.54 -61.43 -24.09
CA CYS A 20 -40.17 -61.11 -23.68
C CYS A 20 -39.59 -59.89 -24.42
N ILE A 21 -39.86 -59.76 -25.72
CA ILE A 21 -39.42 -58.59 -26.52
C ILE A 21 -40.07 -57.30 -25.97
N SER A 22 -41.36 -57.34 -25.65
CA SER A 22 -42.05 -56.17 -25.08
C SER A 22 -41.57 -55.76 -23.68
N SER A 23 -41.08 -56.71 -22.87
CA SER A 23 -40.46 -56.40 -21.57
C SER A 23 -39.05 -55.86 -21.72
N LEU A 24 -38.27 -56.38 -22.69
CA LEU A 24 -36.92 -55.90 -22.99
C LEU A 24 -36.95 -54.46 -23.53
N ASP A 25 -37.87 -54.14 -24.44
CA ASP A 25 -38.03 -52.76 -24.96
C ASP A 25 -38.40 -51.75 -23.86
N LYS A 26 -39.22 -52.15 -22.89
CA LYS A 26 -39.57 -51.31 -21.73
C LYS A 26 -38.36 -51.06 -20.82
N GLU A 27 -37.55 -52.08 -20.60
CA GLU A 27 -36.35 -51.99 -19.78
C GLU A 27 -35.26 -51.15 -20.45
N ASP A 28 -35.06 -51.32 -21.76
CA ASP A 28 -34.13 -50.51 -22.57
C ASP A 28 -34.52 -49.02 -22.60
N LYS A 29 -35.81 -48.73 -22.76
CA LYS A 29 -36.33 -47.36 -22.67
C LYS A 29 -36.08 -46.74 -21.29
N ARG A 30 -36.35 -47.49 -20.21
CA ARG A 30 -36.11 -47.02 -18.82
C ARG A 30 -34.62 -46.78 -18.55
N LEU A 31 -33.75 -47.65 -19.05
CA LEU A 31 -32.30 -47.50 -18.93
C LEU A 31 -31.82 -46.26 -19.69
N THR A 32 -32.33 -46.04 -20.91
CA THR A 32 -32.04 -44.85 -21.72
C THR A 32 -32.47 -43.56 -21.00
N GLU A 33 -33.68 -43.51 -20.44
CA GLU A 33 -34.15 -42.36 -19.66
C GLU A 33 -33.24 -42.07 -18.45
N LYS A 34 -32.79 -43.12 -17.75
CA LYS A 34 -31.90 -42.99 -16.60
C LYS A 34 -30.48 -42.54 -17.00
N ILE A 35 -29.98 -42.99 -18.15
CA ILE A 35 -28.70 -42.52 -18.70
C ILE A 35 -28.78 -41.03 -19.02
N ASN A 36 -29.85 -40.59 -19.71
CA ASN A 36 -30.05 -39.17 -20.04
C ASN A 36 -30.15 -38.29 -18.77
N GLU A 37 -30.82 -38.78 -17.72
CA GLU A 37 -30.91 -38.08 -16.44
C GLU A 37 -29.52 -37.97 -15.77
N LEU A 38 -28.75 -39.06 -15.75
CA LEU A 38 -27.39 -39.07 -15.20
C LEU A 38 -26.44 -38.15 -15.98
N GLU A 39 -26.55 -38.10 -17.31
CA GLU A 39 -25.76 -37.19 -18.15
C GLU A 39 -26.09 -35.73 -17.83
N LYS A 40 -27.37 -35.40 -17.66
CA LYS A 40 -27.81 -34.07 -17.25
C LYS A 40 -27.26 -33.70 -15.88
N THR A 41 -27.39 -34.58 -14.89
CA THR A 41 -26.85 -34.35 -13.54
C THR A 41 -25.33 -34.18 -13.56
N ASN A 42 -24.60 -34.99 -14.34
CA ASN A 42 -23.16 -34.86 -14.46
C ASN A 42 -22.75 -33.51 -15.05
N LYS A 43 -23.47 -33.01 -16.05
CA LYS A 43 -23.22 -31.68 -16.61
C LYS A 43 -23.45 -30.57 -15.59
N GLU A 44 -24.57 -30.63 -14.85
CA GLU A 44 -24.86 -29.67 -13.77
C GLU A 44 -23.80 -29.70 -12.65
N LEU A 45 -23.30 -30.89 -12.30
CA LEU A 45 -22.21 -31.04 -11.32
C LEU A 45 -20.90 -30.46 -11.84
N GLN A 46 -20.56 -30.67 -13.11
CA GLN A 46 -19.36 -30.08 -13.72
C GLN A 46 -19.42 -28.54 -13.72
N GLU A 47 -20.57 -27.95 -14.06
CA GLU A 47 -20.76 -26.50 -13.99
C GLU A 47 -20.60 -25.97 -12.55
N LYS A 48 -21.16 -26.67 -11.55
CA LYS A 48 -20.98 -26.33 -10.14
C LYS A 48 -19.52 -26.42 -9.70
N ILE A 49 -18.79 -27.45 -10.11
CA ILE A 49 -17.36 -27.60 -9.80
C ILE A 49 -16.56 -26.43 -10.37
N ASN A 50 -16.77 -26.09 -11.64
CA ASN A 50 -16.07 -24.98 -12.28
C ASN A 50 -16.35 -23.63 -11.60
N ASN A 51 -17.60 -23.40 -11.20
CA ASN A 51 -17.98 -22.19 -10.46
C ASN A 51 -17.30 -22.14 -9.09
N LEU A 52 -17.31 -23.25 -8.34
CA LEU A 52 -16.65 -23.34 -7.03
C LEU A 52 -15.13 -23.16 -7.14
N GLU A 53 -14.50 -23.66 -8.20
CA GLU A 53 -13.08 -23.45 -8.47
C GLU A 53 -12.77 -21.97 -8.74
N THR A 54 -13.64 -21.30 -9.50
CA THR A 54 -13.52 -19.85 -9.77
C THR A 54 -13.68 -19.05 -8.48
N GLU A 55 -14.73 -19.29 -7.69
CA GLU A 55 -14.96 -18.63 -6.40
C GLU A 55 -13.79 -18.87 -5.43
N LYS A 56 -13.27 -20.10 -5.38
CA LYS A 56 -12.10 -20.43 -4.56
C LYS A 56 -10.86 -19.63 -4.98
N SER A 57 -10.65 -19.44 -6.29
CA SER A 57 -9.54 -18.63 -6.80
C SER A 57 -9.68 -17.17 -6.36
N GLU A 58 -10.87 -16.58 -6.54
CA GLU A 58 -11.13 -15.20 -6.12
C GLU A 58 -10.98 -15.00 -4.61
N ILE A 59 -11.45 -15.96 -3.79
CA ILE A 59 -11.29 -15.92 -2.35
C ILE A 59 -9.82 -15.95 -1.97
N ASN A 60 -9.01 -16.81 -2.59
CA ASN A 60 -7.57 -16.89 -2.33
C ASN A 60 -6.85 -15.58 -2.68
N GLU A 61 -7.20 -14.94 -3.79
CA GLU A 61 -6.64 -13.63 -4.16
C GLU A 61 -6.99 -12.55 -3.13
N LYS A 62 -8.25 -12.49 -2.68
CA LYS A 62 -8.70 -11.56 -1.63
C LYS A 62 -7.98 -11.83 -0.30
N LEU A 63 -7.76 -13.10 0.05
CA LEU A 63 -7.09 -13.51 1.28
C LEU A 63 -5.62 -13.09 1.25
N ASN A 64 -4.91 -13.32 0.14
CA ASN A 64 -3.54 -12.86 -0.08
C ASN A 64 -3.42 -11.33 0.01
N PHE A 65 -4.39 -10.58 -0.51
CA PHE A 65 -4.40 -9.12 -0.38
C PHE A 65 -4.54 -8.67 1.08
N LYS A 66 -5.49 -9.25 1.81
CA LYS A 66 -5.71 -8.94 3.23
C LYS A 66 -4.52 -9.30 4.12
N GLU A 67 -3.82 -10.41 3.84
CA GLU A 67 -2.60 -10.78 4.56
C GLU A 67 -1.49 -9.75 4.36
N LYS A 68 -1.28 -9.26 3.14
CA LYS A 68 -0.32 -8.18 2.85
C LYS A 68 -0.68 -6.88 3.57
N GLU A 69 -1.96 -6.52 3.59
CA GLU A 69 -2.46 -5.35 4.30
C GLU A 69 -2.22 -5.48 5.81
N SER A 70 -2.55 -6.63 6.40
CA SER A 70 -2.33 -6.91 7.83
C SER A 70 -0.85 -6.84 8.21
N TYR A 71 0.04 -7.41 7.39
CA TYR A 71 1.48 -7.32 7.61
C TYR A 71 1.97 -5.86 7.62
N THR A 72 1.55 -5.08 6.63
CA THR A 72 1.89 -3.65 6.52
C THR A 72 1.39 -2.86 7.73
N ASN A 73 0.15 -3.13 8.17
CA ASN A 73 -0.44 -2.47 9.34
C ASN A 73 0.32 -2.80 10.64
N ASN A 74 0.76 -4.05 10.82
CA ASN A 74 1.56 -4.44 11.98
C ASN A 74 2.91 -3.71 12.02
N GLN A 75 3.60 -3.58 10.88
CA GLN A 75 4.85 -2.80 10.81
C GLN A 75 4.63 -1.32 11.16
N ASN A 76 3.52 -0.73 10.71
CA ASN A 76 3.16 0.64 11.06
C ASN A 76 2.88 0.81 12.56
N ILE A 77 2.19 -0.16 13.19
CA ILE A 77 1.91 -0.18 14.63
C ILE A 77 3.22 -0.25 15.43
N GLU A 78 4.15 -1.12 15.06
CA GLU A 78 5.45 -1.23 15.73
C GLU A 78 6.24 0.10 15.70
N MET A 79 6.24 0.79 14.56
CA MET A 79 6.86 2.11 14.42
C MET A 79 6.19 3.16 15.32
N LEU A 80 4.86 3.18 15.37
CA LEU A 80 4.11 4.10 16.24
C LEU A 80 4.36 3.83 17.72
N VAL A 81 4.42 2.55 18.13
CA VAL A 81 4.77 2.16 19.52
C VAL A 81 6.18 2.63 19.85
N LYS A 82 7.15 2.39 18.97
CA LYS A 82 8.53 2.88 19.15
C LYS A 82 8.56 4.40 19.31
N ARG A 83 7.86 5.14 18.46
CA ARG A 83 7.74 6.60 18.55
C ARG A 83 7.11 7.03 19.87
N ALA A 84 6.03 6.39 20.31
CA ALA A 84 5.38 6.70 21.58
C ALA A 84 6.30 6.48 22.78
N VAL A 85 7.11 5.42 22.77
CA VAL A 85 8.14 5.18 23.80
C VAL A 85 9.21 6.27 23.75
N GLU A 86 9.71 6.63 22.56
CA GLU A 86 10.66 7.75 22.41
C GLU A 86 10.07 9.06 22.98
N GLN A 87 8.83 9.41 22.63
CA GLN A 87 8.17 10.61 23.14
C GLN A 87 7.98 10.58 24.66
N LYS A 88 7.56 9.44 25.22
CA LYS A 88 7.43 9.26 26.67
C LYS A 88 8.77 9.50 27.37
N ASN A 89 9.86 8.98 26.80
CA ASN A 89 11.20 9.17 27.36
C ASN A 89 11.60 10.66 27.33
N ILE A 90 11.35 11.37 26.22
CA ILE A 90 11.57 12.82 26.12
C ILE A 90 10.80 13.58 27.20
N ILE A 91 9.50 13.28 27.36
CA ILE A 91 8.66 13.93 28.37
C ILE A 91 9.21 13.64 29.78
N SER A 92 9.61 12.40 30.06
CA SER A 92 10.16 12.03 31.36
C SER A 92 11.54 12.67 31.63
N SER A 93 12.31 12.95 30.57
CA SER A 93 13.67 13.50 30.67
C SER A 93 13.71 15.04 30.69
N LEU A 94 12.56 15.71 30.50
CA LEU A 94 12.42 17.16 30.67
C LEU A 94 12.94 17.67 32.03
N ASN A 95 12.94 16.82 33.07
CA ASN A 95 13.42 17.19 34.41
C ASN A 95 14.87 16.78 34.73
N ILE A 96 15.57 15.97 33.89
CA ILE A 96 16.89 15.39 34.25
C ILE A 96 17.93 15.49 33.12
N GLU A 97 17.54 15.34 31.85
CA GLU A 97 18.45 15.27 30.69
C GLU A 97 18.50 16.56 29.85
N TYR A 98 17.68 17.55 30.25
CA TYR A 98 17.57 18.90 29.67
C TYR A 98 18.90 19.65 29.53
N TYR A 99 19.90 19.30 30.33
CA TYR A 99 21.18 20.01 30.32
C TYR A 99 22.04 19.71 29.09
N LYS A 100 21.94 18.52 28.49
CA LYS A 100 22.80 18.09 27.36
C LYS A 100 22.15 18.19 25.99
N ASN A 101 20.82 18.14 25.92
CA ASN A 101 20.08 18.11 24.66
C ASN A 101 19.15 19.31 24.50
N ASN A 102 18.92 19.72 23.26
CA ASN A 102 17.83 20.60 22.86
C ASN A 102 16.68 19.75 22.30
N ILE A 103 15.46 20.20 22.55
CA ILE A 103 14.23 19.58 22.04
C ILE A 103 13.78 20.37 20.82
N TYR A 104 13.50 19.67 19.73
CA TYR A 104 13.00 20.28 18.49
C TYR A 104 11.69 19.61 18.07
N PRO A 105 10.63 20.39 17.77
CA PRO A 105 9.42 19.85 17.18
C PRO A 105 9.64 19.46 15.72
N ILE A 106 9.13 18.30 15.33
CA ILE A 106 8.84 17.97 13.93
C ILE A 106 7.37 18.27 13.71
N TYR A 107 7.08 18.99 12.63
CA TYR A 107 5.74 19.48 12.33
C TYR A 107 5.05 18.60 11.30
N ASN A 108 3.72 18.59 11.34
CA ASN A 108 2.88 18.02 10.29
C ASN A 108 1.63 18.90 10.13
N VAL A 109 0.72 18.51 9.24
CA VAL A 109 -0.58 19.16 9.04
C VAL A 109 -1.69 18.26 9.54
N ASP A 110 -2.62 18.82 10.31
CA ASP A 110 -3.83 18.11 10.74
C ASP A 110 -4.70 17.74 9.53
N ASN A 111 -5.29 16.55 9.55
CA ASN A 111 -6.04 16.07 8.39
C ASN A 111 -7.41 16.74 8.22
N VAL A 112 -7.95 17.33 9.29
CA VAL A 112 -9.28 17.94 9.35
C VAL A 112 -9.20 19.45 9.28
N SER A 113 -8.47 20.09 10.21
CA SER A 113 -8.35 21.55 10.26
C SER A 113 -7.39 22.11 9.21
N LEU A 114 -6.51 21.27 8.68
CA LEU A 114 -5.41 21.66 7.78
C LEU A 114 -4.41 22.63 8.43
N GLU A 115 -4.45 22.75 9.75
CA GLU A 115 -3.51 23.58 10.50
C GLU A 115 -2.20 22.82 10.77
N ARG A 116 -1.12 23.59 10.91
CA ARG A 116 0.17 23.07 11.34
C ARG A 116 0.07 22.58 12.79
N ILE A 117 0.47 21.33 13.03
CA ILE A 117 0.55 20.71 14.34
C ILE A 117 1.97 20.23 14.63
N ILE A 118 2.32 20.12 15.92
CA ILE A 118 3.51 19.37 16.33
C ILE A 118 3.15 17.90 16.24
N ASP A 119 3.96 17.17 15.49
CA ASP A 119 3.78 15.74 15.27
C ASP A 119 4.51 14.91 16.34
N PHE A 120 5.81 15.17 16.49
CA PHE A 120 6.62 14.57 17.54
C PHE A 120 7.85 15.44 17.81
N TYR A 121 8.48 15.23 18.96
CA TYR A 121 9.72 15.89 19.33
C TYR A 121 10.93 15.00 19.05
N ILE A 122 12.07 15.64 18.76
CA ILE A 122 13.37 14.98 18.68
C ILE A 122 14.33 15.62 19.68
N LEU A 123 15.21 14.80 20.26
CA LEU A 123 16.34 15.25 21.08
C LEU A 123 17.59 15.33 20.22
N MET A 124 18.29 16.45 20.30
CA MET A 124 19.57 16.64 19.66
C MET A 124 20.59 17.17 20.67
N PRO A 125 21.84 16.67 20.68
CA PRO A 125 22.91 17.26 21.49
C PRO A 125 23.06 18.75 21.24
N LYS A 126 23.26 19.55 22.30
CA LYS A 126 23.34 21.01 22.19
C LYS A 126 24.50 21.47 21.30
N ASP A 127 25.63 20.78 21.43
CA ASP A 127 26.89 20.95 20.70
C ASP A 127 26.86 20.40 19.27
N LEU A 128 25.76 19.75 18.85
CA LEU A 128 25.62 19.30 17.48
C LEU A 128 25.69 20.51 16.53
N SER A 129 26.53 20.39 15.50
CA SER A 129 26.68 21.45 14.49
C SER A 129 25.35 21.72 13.78
N LEU A 130 25.20 22.92 13.21
CA LEU A 130 24.00 23.26 12.45
C LEU A 130 23.72 22.24 11.34
N LYS A 131 24.77 21.85 10.58
CA LYS A 131 24.69 20.77 9.60
C LYS A 131 24.17 19.47 10.21
N GLY A 132 24.74 19.04 11.33
CA GLY A 132 24.32 17.81 12.02
C GLY A 132 22.86 17.86 12.48
N LYS A 133 22.39 19.01 12.97
CA LYS A 133 20.99 19.19 13.38
C LYS A 133 20.03 19.08 12.19
N ILE A 134 20.37 19.68 11.04
CA ILE A 134 19.58 19.57 9.80
C ILE A 134 19.63 18.14 9.23
N ASP A 135 20.76 17.45 9.34
CA ASP A 135 20.89 16.04 8.95
C ASP A 135 19.96 15.14 9.81
N VAL A 136 19.85 15.40 11.12
CA VAL A 136 18.93 14.66 12.00
C VAL A 136 17.47 14.89 11.58
N ILE A 137 17.07 16.14 11.31
CA ILE A 137 15.71 16.46 10.84
C ILE A 137 15.42 15.76 9.52
N SER A 138 16.34 15.85 8.55
CA SER A 138 16.23 15.17 7.25
C SER A 138 15.99 13.67 7.41
N ASN A 139 16.81 13.02 8.25
CA ASN A 139 16.69 11.59 8.52
C ASN A 139 15.39 11.21 9.22
N LYS A 140 14.92 12.02 10.17
CA LYS A 140 13.67 11.76 10.89
C LYS A 140 12.46 11.95 9.98
N LEU A 141 12.40 13.02 9.18
CA LEU A 141 11.34 13.22 8.19
C LEU A 141 11.33 12.09 7.15
N SER A 142 12.49 11.73 6.62
CA SER A 142 12.64 10.65 5.65
C SER A 142 12.06 9.33 6.18
N LYS A 143 12.43 8.92 7.40
CA LYS A 143 12.01 7.63 7.98
C LYS A 143 10.58 7.63 8.49
N GLU A 144 10.16 8.70 9.17
CA GLU A 144 8.93 8.70 9.96
C GLU A 144 7.71 9.22 9.19
N ARG A 145 7.93 9.87 8.03
CA ARG A 145 6.88 10.53 7.24
C ARG A 145 6.88 10.18 5.76
N PHE A 146 8.04 10.21 5.12
CA PHE A 146 8.09 10.18 3.66
C PHE A 146 8.53 8.84 3.05
N SER A 147 9.19 7.97 3.82
CA SER A 147 9.83 6.74 3.33
C SER A 147 10.68 6.94 2.05
N LEU A 148 11.17 8.16 1.84
CA LEU A 148 11.93 8.61 0.68
C LEU A 148 13.15 9.41 1.16
N PRO A 149 14.31 9.32 0.49
CA PRO A 149 15.51 10.00 0.96
C PRO A 149 15.36 11.53 0.92
N ILE A 150 15.82 12.16 2.01
CA ILE A 150 15.91 13.61 2.17
C ILE A 150 17.32 13.91 2.64
N ASN A 151 18.06 14.73 1.90
CA ASN A 151 19.47 14.96 2.16
C ASN A 151 19.79 16.45 2.18
N LEU A 152 20.58 16.90 3.15
CA LEU A 152 21.21 18.21 3.09
C LEU A 152 22.37 18.17 2.07
N ILE A 153 22.30 19.05 1.07
CA ILE A 153 23.36 19.21 0.07
C ILE A 153 24.43 20.16 0.60
N LYS A 154 24.01 21.35 1.06
CA LYS A 154 24.89 22.40 1.58
C LYS A 154 24.12 23.41 2.42
N ILE A 155 24.86 24.16 3.23
CA ILE A 155 24.40 25.41 3.82
C ILE A 155 25.23 26.52 3.19
N GLU A 156 24.58 27.46 2.53
CA GLU A 156 25.21 28.58 1.84
C GLU A 156 24.90 29.88 2.59
N ASP A 157 25.89 30.76 2.70
CA ASP A 157 25.66 32.13 3.18
C ASP A 157 25.30 33.02 1.99
N LYS A 158 24.11 33.63 2.04
CA LYS A 158 23.65 34.61 1.06
C LYS A 158 23.30 35.90 1.79
N GLU A 159 24.11 36.93 1.58
CA GLU A 159 23.90 38.25 2.19
C GLU A 159 23.80 38.20 3.72
N GLY A 160 24.61 37.34 4.36
CA GLY A 160 24.61 37.14 5.81
C GLY A 160 23.50 36.21 6.32
N LYS A 161 22.73 35.59 5.42
CA LYS A 161 21.68 34.62 5.76
C LYS A 161 22.11 33.20 5.41
N LYS A 162 21.98 32.27 6.36
CA LYS A 162 22.29 30.84 6.18
C LYS A 162 21.11 30.12 5.52
N ILE A 163 21.32 29.65 4.28
CA ILE A 163 20.33 28.94 3.49
C ILE A 163 20.68 27.46 3.38
N ALA A 164 19.84 26.57 3.89
CA ALA A 164 19.98 25.13 3.68
C ALA A 164 19.40 24.70 2.34
N TYR A 165 20.17 23.93 1.57
CA TYR A 165 19.73 23.30 0.33
C TYR A 165 19.40 21.83 0.61
N ILE A 166 18.13 21.47 0.56
CA ILE A 166 17.63 20.13 0.88
C ILE A 166 17.19 19.45 -0.41
N ASN A 167 17.73 18.27 -0.67
CA ASN A 167 17.36 17.47 -1.82
C ASN A 167 16.37 16.37 -1.43
N LEU A 168 15.23 16.37 -2.11
CA LEU A 168 14.19 15.35 -2.06
C LEU A 168 14.49 14.36 -3.18
N MET A 169 14.93 13.16 -2.82
CA MET A 169 15.29 12.15 -3.81
C MET A 169 14.21 11.09 -3.90
N GLU A 170 14.05 10.53 -5.09
CA GLU A 170 13.27 9.32 -5.26
C GLU A 170 13.97 8.10 -4.61
N SER A 171 13.20 7.03 -4.43
CA SER A 171 13.72 5.74 -3.98
C SER A 171 14.84 5.25 -4.92
N LYS A 172 15.73 4.40 -4.40
CA LYS A 172 16.89 3.90 -5.17
C LYS A 172 16.49 3.26 -6.50
N GLU A 173 15.33 2.60 -6.55
CA GLU A 173 14.79 1.97 -7.76
C GLU A 173 14.28 2.98 -8.80
N ASN A 174 13.89 4.19 -8.37
CA ASN A 174 13.30 5.22 -9.22
C ASN A 174 14.28 6.35 -9.62
N GLN A 175 15.48 6.43 -9.02
CA GLN A 175 16.44 7.54 -9.24
C GLN A 175 16.90 7.73 -10.70
N ASN A 176 16.85 6.68 -11.53
CA ASN A 176 17.25 6.74 -12.95
C ASN A 176 16.06 6.59 -13.90
N VAL A 177 14.83 6.61 -13.38
CA VAL A 177 13.62 6.43 -14.18
C VAL A 177 13.16 7.80 -14.66
N LYS A 178 13.02 7.96 -15.99
CA LYS A 178 12.62 9.24 -16.60
C LYS A 178 11.11 9.35 -16.77
N ASP A 179 10.44 8.26 -17.12
CA ASP A 179 8.99 8.22 -17.22
C ASP A 179 8.38 7.86 -15.85
N TYR A 180 7.65 8.81 -15.28
CA TYR A 180 6.96 8.62 -14.01
C TYR A 180 5.93 7.47 -14.03
N LYS A 181 5.49 7.03 -15.21
CA LYS A 181 4.61 5.85 -15.35
C LYS A 181 5.31 4.55 -14.97
N GLU A 182 6.64 4.53 -15.01
CA GLU A 182 7.47 3.39 -14.64
C GLU A 182 7.89 3.41 -13.17
N PHE A 183 7.51 4.45 -12.42
CA PHE A 183 7.81 4.55 -11.00
C PHE A 183 7.19 3.41 -10.21
N LYS A 184 7.97 2.86 -9.29
CA LYS A 184 7.56 1.80 -8.38
C LYS A 184 7.35 2.34 -6.98
N GLY A 185 6.36 1.78 -6.29
CA GLY A 185 6.09 2.11 -4.90
C GLY A 185 5.73 3.59 -4.67
N VAL A 186 6.13 4.08 -3.50
CA VAL A 186 5.89 5.45 -3.05
C VAL A 186 6.87 6.40 -3.73
N THR A 187 6.38 7.52 -4.27
CA THR A 187 7.20 8.57 -4.88
C THR A 187 6.77 9.95 -4.42
N TRP A 188 7.66 10.94 -4.57
CA TRP A 188 7.31 12.33 -4.29
C TRP A 188 6.18 12.79 -5.20
N LYS A 189 6.27 12.49 -6.50
CA LYS A 189 5.28 12.93 -7.50
C LYS A 189 3.90 12.30 -7.29
N THR A 190 3.83 10.98 -7.14
CA THR A 190 2.55 10.25 -7.18
C THR A 190 1.83 10.19 -5.85
N LEU A 191 2.52 10.36 -4.72
CA LEU A 191 1.90 10.32 -3.40
C LEU A 191 1.93 11.69 -2.71
N TYR A 192 3.10 12.30 -2.60
CA TYR A 192 3.28 13.45 -1.72
C TYR A 192 2.95 14.80 -2.36
N PHE A 193 3.18 14.95 -3.66
CA PHE A 193 2.86 16.14 -4.45
C PHE A 193 1.57 15.98 -5.27
N GLN A 194 0.83 14.89 -5.04
CA GLN A 194 -0.40 14.62 -5.77
C GLN A 194 -1.54 15.55 -5.28
N GLY A 195 -2.07 16.35 -6.20
CA GLY A 195 -3.16 17.28 -5.95
C GLY A 195 -2.79 18.41 -4.98
N SER A 196 -3.63 19.46 -4.95
CA SER A 196 -3.36 20.65 -4.13
C SER A 196 -3.27 20.35 -2.64
N LEU A 197 -4.11 19.44 -2.12
CA LEU A 197 -4.14 19.12 -0.70
C LEU A 197 -2.91 18.31 -0.24
N GLY A 198 -2.56 17.26 -0.99
CA GLY A 198 -1.38 16.44 -0.69
C GLY A 198 -0.10 17.28 -0.75
N ALA A 199 0.04 18.06 -1.83
CA ALA A 199 1.14 18.99 -2.01
C ALA A 199 1.24 20.04 -0.88
N SER A 200 0.13 20.69 -0.53
CA SER A 200 0.11 21.69 0.55
C SER A 200 0.52 21.11 1.91
N LYS A 201 0.03 19.91 2.24
CA LYS A 201 0.42 19.19 3.46
C LYS A 201 1.90 18.87 3.46
N THR A 202 2.41 18.27 2.38
CA THR A 202 3.83 17.93 2.22
C THR A 202 4.72 19.16 2.32
N SER A 203 4.41 20.23 1.58
CA SER A 203 5.18 21.48 1.62
C SER A 203 5.22 22.06 3.02
N THR A 204 4.10 22.10 3.73
CA THR A 204 4.02 22.65 5.09
C THR A 204 4.85 21.81 6.07
N THR A 205 4.70 20.48 6.04
CA THR A 205 5.49 19.55 6.86
C THR A 205 6.99 19.76 6.67
N LEU A 206 7.46 19.86 5.42
CA LEU A 206 8.87 20.10 5.11
C LEU A 206 9.33 21.48 5.60
N LYS A 207 8.63 22.55 5.19
CA LYS A 207 9.00 23.94 5.53
C LYS A 207 9.13 24.15 7.02
N GLU A 208 8.09 23.79 7.76
CA GLU A 208 8.00 24.11 9.17
C GLU A 208 8.98 23.28 10.00
N SER A 209 9.19 22.02 9.60
CA SER A 209 10.18 21.14 10.24
C SER A 209 11.63 21.58 9.98
N PHE A 210 11.96 22.13 8.82
CA PHE A 210 13.32 22.64 8.59
C PHE A 210 13.54 24.03 9.19
N LEU A 211 12.57 24.94 9.06
CA LEU A 211 12.74 26.33 9.47
C LEU A 211 12.71 26.53 10.98
N GLN A 212 12.05 25.64 11.73
CA GLN A 212 11.99 25.70 13.19
C GLN A 212 11.67 27.13 13.67
N ARG A 213 10.59 27.73 13.15
CA ARG A 213 10.32 29.18 13.23
C ARG A 213 10.32 29.72 14.66
N GLU A 214 9.98 28.89 15.62
CA GLU A 214 9.89 29.23 17.04
C GLU A 214 11.25 29.13 17.77
N TYR A 215 12.26 28.45 17.21
CA TYR A 215 13.54 28.15 17.88
C TYR A 215 14.47 29.36 18.01
N LYS A 216 14.64 29.93 19.21
CA LYS A 216 15.35 31.23 19.38
C LYS A 216 16.87 31.20 19.28
N GLY A 217 17.49 30.02 19.17
CA GLY A 217 18.95 29.89 19.02
C GLY A 217 19.44 30.07 17.59
N GLU A 218 20.76 29.92 17.39
CA GLU A 218 21.36 29.92 16.06
C GLU A 218 20.74 28.82 15.19
N TRP A 219 20.25 29.21 14.01
CA TRP A 219 19.60 28.31 13.06
C TRP A 219 19.84 28.77 11.62
N ILE A 220 19.24 28.06 10.65
CA ILE A 220 19.14 28.54 9.27
C ILE A 220 18.08 29.65 9.18
N ASP A 221 18.34 30.60 8.29
CA ASP A 221 17.42 31.69 7.97
C ASP A 221 16.46 31.33 6.85
N GLY A 222 16.84 30.37 6.01
CA GLY A 222 15.99 29.88 4.94
C GLY A 222 16.32 28.47 4.46
N VAL A 223 15.40 27.89 3.71
CA VAL A 223 15.52 26.57 3.11
C VAL A 223 15.13 26.63 1.63
N LYS A 224 15.92 25.98 0.77
CA LYS A 224 15.62 25.75 -0.64
C LYS A 224 15.51 24.25 -0.86
N PHE A 225 14.43 23.81 -1.49
CA PHE A 225 14.25 22.41 -1.82
C PHE A 225 14.64 22.13 -3.28
N LEU A 226 15.23 20.97 -3.50
CA LEU A 226 15.59 20.40 -4.79
C LEU A 226 14.89 19.05 -4.94
N TYR A 227 14.67 18.61 -6.17
CA TYR A 227 14.18 17.28 -6.48
C TYR A 227 15.19 16.56 -7.35
N ASN A 228 15.70 15.41 -6.88
CA ASN A 228 16.78 14.65 -7.54
C ASN A 228 17.99 15.53 -7.95
N ASN A 229 18.37 16.49 -7.09
CA ASN A 229 19.43 17.50 -7.29
C ASN A 229 19.12 18.59 -8.32
N GLU A 230 17.91 18.63 -8.86
CA GLU A 230 17.46 19.66 -9.79
C GLU A 230 16.42 20.58 -9.13
N GLU A 231 16.08 21.68 -9.82
CA GLU A 231 15.03 22.57 -9.35
C GLU A 231 13.67 21.85 -9.32
N ILE A 232 12.91 22.06 -8.25
CA ILE A 232 11.56 21.51 -8.13
C ILE A 232 10.65 22.14 -9.18
N ASN A 233 10.02 21.30 -10.00
CA ASN A 233 9.08 21.73 -11.03
C ASN A 233 7.84 20.83 -11.05
N PHE A 234 6.95 21.02 -10.07
CA PHE A 234 5.66 20.33 -9.98
C PHE A 234 4.54 21.36 -9.75
N GLU A 235 3.40 21.16 -10.41
CA GLU A 235 2.28 22.12 -10.47
C GLU A 235 1.64 22.46 -9.11
N HIS A 236 1.83 21.66 -8.08
CA HIS A 236 1.17 21.89 -6.79
C HIS A 236 2.11 22.28 -5.66
N VAL A 237 3.43 22.33 -5.90
CA VAL A 237 4.45 22.69 -4.89
C VAL A 237 5.33 23.86 -5.35
N PHE A 238 4.72 24.85 -6.02
CA PHE A 238 5.43 26.05 -6.48
C PHE A 238 6.15 26.79 -5.35
N ASP A 239 5.65 26.70 -4.12
CA ASP A 239 6.27 27.33 -2.96
C ASP A 239 7.63 26.72 -2.63
N LEU A 240 7.84 25.42 -2.86
CA LEU A 240 9.12 24.74 -2.67
C LEU A 240 10.17 25.10 -3.73
N LYS A 241 9.75 25.72 -4.83
CA LYS A 241 10.66 26.24 -5.84
C LYS A 241 11.46 27.43 -5.32
N GLU A 242 10.98 28.20 -4.36
CA GLU A 242 11.69 29.40 -3.91
C GLU A 242 12.57 29.15 -2.68
N ILE A 243 13.42 30.12 -2.33
CA ILE A 243 14.03 30.13 -0.99
C ILE A 243 12.95 30.57 -0.01
N ILE A 244 12.64 29.70 0.94
CA ILE A 244 11.62 29.96 1.94
C ILE A 244 12.34 30.41 3.20
N TYR A 245 12.06 31.62 3.65
CA TYR A 245 12.67 32.20 4.84
C TYR A 245 11.86 31.90 6.10
N ARG A 246 12.60 31.84 7.21
CA ARG A 246 12.09 31.72 8.57
C ARG A 246 11.32 32.96 9.02
#